data_AF-A0A959K3V9-F1
#
_entry.id   AF-A0A959K3V9-F1
#
_cell.length_a   1.000
_cell.length_b   1.000
_cell.length_c   1.000
_cell.angle_alpha   90.00
_cell.angle_beta   90.00
_cell.angle_gamma   90.00
#
_symmetry.space_group_name_H-M   'P 1'
#
loop_
_entity.id
_entity.type
_entity.pdbx_description
1 polymer ?
#
loop_
_entity_poly.entity_id
_entity_poly.type
_entity_poly.pdbx_seq_one_letter_code
_entity_poly.pdbx_strand_id
1 'polypeptide(L)'
;IVSSYTGNEAEEIIENLPDISETLLHTHEELAEIFLPLSLILGSTALLAIIMEIRKIKYSKYVLYLVLLLAISNGVLAKFVGTSGGEIRHSEIRNTAKMIHLHTEHDDD
;
A
#
# COMPACT_ATOMS: atom_id res chain seq x y z
N ILE A 1 0.28 0.33 -14.72
CA ILE A 1 0.96 -0.42 -15.80
C ILE A 1 1.85 0.53 -16.61
N VAL A 2 1.35 1.39 -17.51
CA VAL A 2 2.21 2.39 -18.20
C VAL A 2 2.96 3.29 -17.19
N SER A 3 2.24 3.76 -16.17
CA SER A 3 2.85 4.55 -15.08
C SER A 3 3.92 3.81 -14.28
N SER A 4 3.92 2.47 -14.28
CA SER A 4 4.91 1.66 -13.56
C SER A 4 6.24 1.69 -14.30
N TYR A 5 6.22 1.44 -15.62
CA TYR A 5 7.42 1.53 -16.47
C TYR A 5 8.09 2.90 -16.42
N THR A 6 7.31 3.98 -16.42
CA THR A 6 7.86 5.34 -16.26
C THR A 6 8.32 5.64 -14.83
N GLY A 7 7.88 4.85 -13.85
CA GLY A 7 8.34 4.90 -12.46
C GLY A 7 9.74 4.33 -12.29
N ASN A 8 10.02 3.16 -12.87
CA ASN A 8 11.36 2.54 -12.84
C ASN A 8 12.43 3.45 -13.47
N GLU A 9 12.15 4.07 -14.63
CA GLU A 9 13.10 5.04 -15.21
C GLU A 9 13.26 6.30 -14.36
N ALA A 10 12.20 6.73 -13.67
CA ALA A 10 12.31 7.85 -12.75
C ALA A 10 13.17 7.51 -11.53
N GLU A 11 13.08 6.28 -11.01
CA GLU A 11 13.92 5.80 -9.91
C GLU A 11 15.41 5.83 -10.25
N GLU A 12 15.82 5.33 -11.43
CA GLU A 12 17.23 5.35 -11.89
C GLU A 12 17.80 6.77 -11.99
N ILE A 13 16.95 7.75 -12.31
CA ILE A 13 17.36 9.17 -12.35
C ILE A 13 17.45 9.75 -10.94
N ILE A 14 16.57 9.33 -10.03
CA ILE A 14 16.37 9.92 -8.71
C ILE A 14 17.29 9.29 -7.64
N GLU A 15 17.69 8.02 -7.79
CA GLU A 15 18.60 7.30 -6.86
C GLU A 15 19.95 8.00 -6.69
N ASN A 16 20.38 8.76 -7.71
CA ASN A 16 21.66 9.46 -7.73
C ASN A 16 21.63 10.81 -6.97
N LEU A 17 20.49 11.20 -6.38
CA LEU A 17 20.37 12.43 -5.61
C LEU A 17 20.78 12.22 -4.14
N PRO A 18 21.59 13.12 -3.57
CA PRO A 18 22.18 12.94 -2.23
C PRO A 18 21.18 13.00 -1.06
N ASP A 19 19.93 13.40 -1.29
CA ASP A 19 18.91 13.61 -0.25
C ASP A 19 17.78 12.58 -0.30
N ILE A 20 17.87 11.59 -1.20
CA ILE A 20 16.84 10.57 -1.42
C ILE A 20 17.42 9.20 -1.08
N SER A 21 16.67 8.41 -0.30
CA SER A 21 17.09 7.05 0.05
C SER A 21 16.57 6.08 -1.00
N GLU A 22 17.49 5.52 -1.78
CA GLU A 22 17.24 4.42 -2.73
C GLU A 22 16.47 3.27 -2.06
N THR A 23 16.87 2.86 -0.86
CA THR A 23 16.20 1.80 -0.11
C THR A 23 14.72 2.10 0.19
N LEU A 24 14.37 3.35 0.50
CA LEU A 24 12.98 3.74 0.75
C LEU A 24 12.17 3.76 -0.56
N LEU A 25 12.79 4.20 -1.66
CA LEU A 25 12.17 4.24 -2.97
C LEU A 25 11.84 2.82 -3.45
N HIS A 26 12.83 1.93 -3.44
CA HIS A 26 12.68 0.53 -3.82
C HIS A 26 11.64 -0.20 -2.95
N THR A 27 11.62 0.07 -1.63
CA THR A 27 10.61 -0.50 -0.72
C THR A 27 9.19 -0.02 -1.08
N HIS A 28 9.05 1.25 -1.46
CA HIS A 28 7.75 1.77 -1.90
C HIS A 28 7.32 1.18 -3.24
N GLU A 29 8.26 1.04 -4.18
CA GLU A 29 8.03 0.45 -5.49
C GLU A 29 7.52 -0.99 -5.36
N GLU A 30 8.23 -1.85 -4.61
CA GLU A 30 7.87 -3.25 -4.41
C GLU A 30 6.47 -3.41 -3.81
N LEU A 31 6.14 -2.58 -2.81
CA LEU A 31 4.81 -2.58 -2.20
C LEU A 31 3.73 -2.07 -3.17
N ALA A 32 4.04 -1.03 -3.95
CA ALA A 32 3.12 -0.47 -4.94
C ALA A 32 2.85 -1.44 -6.10
N GLU A 33 3.86 -2.21 -6.51
CA GLU A 33 3.76 -3.23 -7.55
C GLU A 33 2.76 -4.33 -7.15
N ILE A 34 2.74 -4.74 -5.89
CA ILE A 34 1.79 -5.72 -5.37
C ILE A 34 0.41 -5.09 -5.14
N PHE A 35 0.36 -3.84 -4.67
CA PHE A 35 -0.88 -3.17 -4.29
C PHE A 35 -1.79 -2.82 -5.47
N LEU A 36 -1.21 -2.35 -6.58
CA LEU A 36 -1.98 -1.94 -7.75
C LEU A 36 -2.82 -3.09 -8.35
N PRO A 37 -2.26 -4.28 -8.68
CA PRO A 37 -3.06 -5.38 -9.22
C PRO A 37 -4.08 -5.89 -8.22
N LEU A 38 -3.76 -5.97 -6.92
CA LEU A 38 -4.72 -6.36 -5.89
C LEU A 38 -5.91 -5.39 -5.82
N SER A 39 -5.63 -4.08 -5.87
CA SER A 39 -6.66 -3.03 -5.89
C SER A 39 -7.55 -3.12 -7.14
N LEU A 40 -6.97 -3.44 -8.30
CA LEU A 40 -7.72 -3.66 -9.54
C LEU A 40 -8.62 -4.90 -9.48
N ILE A 41 -8.13 -6.00 -8.90
CA ILE A 41 -8.92 -7.21 -8.68
C ILE A 41 -10.09 -6.91 -7.73
N LEU A 42 -9.83 -6.22 -6.62
CA LEU A 42 -10.84 -5.81 -5.66
C LEU A 42 -11.90 -4.93 -6.33
N GLY A 43 -11.50 -3.88 -7.05
CA GLY A 43 -12.42 -2.98 -7.75
C GLY A 43 -13.28 -3.70 -8.79
N SER A 44 -12.68 -4.59 -9.58
CA SER A 44 -13.39 -5.38 -10.59
C SER A 44 -14.38 -6.35 -9.94
N THR A 45 -13.98 -7.02 -8.86
CA THR A 45 -14.84 -7.95 -8.11
C THR A 45 -15.98 -7.20 -7.41
N ALA A 46 -15.73 -6.01 -6.89
CA ALA A 46 -16.76 -5.15 -6.29
C ALA A 46 -17.79 -4.69 -7.33
N LEU A 47 -17.35 -4.30 -8.54
CA LEU A 47 -18.26 -3.98 -9.64
C LEU A 47 -19.11 -5.19 -10.04
N LEU A 48 -18.51 -6.38 -10.13
CA LEU A 48 -19.25 -7.61 -10.39
C LEU A 48 -20.30 -7.87 -9.29
N ALA A 49 -19.93 -7.71 -8.02
CA ALA A 49 -20.84 -7.89 -6.89
C ALA A 49 -22.05 -6.94 -6.98
N ILE A 50 -21.83 -5.67 -7.32
CA ILE A 50 -22.90 -4.67 -7.52
C ILE A 50 -23.82 -5.11 -8.67
N ILE A 51 -23.28 -5.51 -9.82
CA ILE A 51 -24.08 -5.97 -10.97
C ILE A 51 -24.91 -7.21 -10.59
N MET A 52 -24.32 -8.16 -9.85
CA MET A 52 -25.01 -9.37 -9.40
C MET A 52 -26.15 -9.05 -8.43
N GLU A 53 -25.95 -8.09 -7.53
CA GLU A 53 -26.98 -7.63 -6.58
C GLU A 53 -28.13 -6.93 -7.31
N ILE A 54 -27.83 -6.05 -8.28
CA ILE A 54 -28.85 -5.39 -9.12
C ILE A 54 -29.67 -6.41 -9.90
N ARG A 55 -29.04 -7.46 -10.42
CA ARG A 55 -29.71 -8.55 -11.15
C ARG A 55 -30.35 -9.61 -10.25
N LYS A 56 -30.33 -9.43 -8.93
CA LYS A 56 -30.87 -10.35 -7.91
C LYS A 56 -30.39 -11.80 -8.08
N ILE A 57 -29.11 -11.98 -8.42
CA ILE A 57 -28.51 -13.29 -8.58
C ILE A 57 -28.34 -13.94 -7.20
N LYS A 58 -28.79 -15.19 -7.04
CA LYS A 58 -28.82 -15.93 -5.75
C LYS A 58 -27.46 -16.01 -5.03
N TYR A 59 -26.36 -15.87 -5.77
CA TYR A 59 -24.99 -15.98 -5.26
C TYR A 59 -24.33 -14.64 -4.87
N SER A 60 -25.03 -13.50 -4.99
CA SER A 60 -24.45 -12.17 -4.72
C SER A 60 -23.83 -12.04 -3.32
N LYS A 61 -24.47 -12.65 -2.31
CA LYS A 61 -23.99 -12.66 -0.92
C LYS A 61 -22.60 -13.30 -0.75
N TYR A 62 -22.32 -14.38 -1.48
CA TYR A 62 -21.01 -15.04 -1.41
C TYR A 62 -19.92 -14.17 -2.02
N VAL A 63 -20.23 -13.49 -3.13
CA VAL A 63 -19.31 -12.56 -3.78
C VAL A 63 -19.06 -11.34 -2.88
N LEU A 64 -20.07 -10.86 -2.15
CA LEU A 64 -19.90 -9.79 -1.17
C LEU A 64 -18.95 -10.18 -0.02
N TYR A 65 -19.04 -11.41 0.50
CA TYR A 65 -18.07 -11.89 1.50
C TYR A 65 -16.64 -11.96 0.95
N LEU A 66 -16.49 -12.37 -0.33
CA LEU A 66 -15.20 -12.37 -0.99
C LEU A 66 -14.64 -10.94 -1.15
N VAL A 67 -15.47 -9.98 -1.56
CA VAL A 67 -15.10 -8.56 -1.66
C VAL A 67 -14.68 -8.02 -0.31
N LEU A 68 -15.38 -8.39 0.77
CA LEU A 68 -15.03 -7.96 2.13
C LEU A 68 -13.64 -8.45 2.54
N LEU A 69 -13.33 -9.73 2.30
CA LEU A 69 -12.01 -10.29 2.59
C LEU A 69 -10.91 -9.58 1.79
N LEU A 70 -11.11 -9.41 0.47
CA LEU A 70 -10.18 -8.70 -0.40
C LEU A 70 -9.99 -7.25 0.06
N ALA A 71 -11.05 -6.58 0.50
CA ALA A 71 -10.99 -5.19 0.98
C ALA A 71 -10.15 -5.06 2.25
N ILE A 72 -10.27 -6.00 3.19
CA ILE A 72 -9.44 -6.00 4.41
C ILE A 72 -7.96 -6.18 4.06
N SER A 73 -7.64 -7.18 3.23
CA SER A 73 -6.26 -7.41 2.78
C SER A 73 -5.69 -6.20 2.03
N ASN A 74 -6.48 -5.60 1.15
CA ASN A 74 -6.08 -4.41 0.39
C ASN A 74 -5.89 -3.19 1.32
N GLY A 75 -6.72 -3.04 2.36
CA GLY A 75 -6.58 -1.97 3.34
C GLY A 75 -5.30 -2.08 4.17
N VAL A 76 -4.91 -3.29 4.56
CA VAL A 76 -3.62 -3.54 5.22
C VAL A 76 -2.46 -3.16 4.31
N LEU A 77 -2.50 -3.58 3.04
CA LEU A 77 -1.45 -3.25 2.09
C LEU A 77 -1.40 -1.74 1.75
N ALA A 78 -2.56 -1.09 1.64
CA ALA A 78 -2.67 0.35 1.44
C ALA A 78 -1.98 1.14 2.56
N LYS A 79 -2.08 0.66 3.81
CA LYS A 79 -1.35 1.25 4.93
C LYS A 79 0.17 1.19 4.69
N PHE A 80 0.70 0.03 4.31
CA PHE A 80 2.14 -0.14 4.09
C PHE A 80 2.66 0.73 2.94
N VAL A 81 1.98 0.72 1.78
CA VAL A 81 2.32 1.56 0.62
C VAL A 81 2.25 3.06 0.98
N GLY A 82 1.21 3.45 1.74
CA GLY A 82 1.05 4.83 2.18
C GLY A 82 2.13 5.29 3.15
N THR A 83 2.51 4.44 4.11
CA THR A 83 3.59 4.73 5.05
C THR A 83 4.93 4.84 4.33
N SER A 84 5.29 3.89 3.45
CA SER A 84 6.55 3.93 2.72
C SER A 84 6.64 5.17 1.82
N GLY A 85 5.53 5.56 1.16
CA GLY A 85 5.47 6.80 0.38
C GLY A 85 5.62 8.06 1.24
N GLY A 86 5.09 8.04 2.46
CA GLY A 86 5.27 9.10 3.46
C GLY A 86 6.72 9.26 3.89
N GLU A 87 7.44 8.14 4.10
CA GLU A 87 8.85 8.08 4.49
C GLU A 87 9.80 8.63 3.42
N ILE A 88 9.45 8.52 2.12
CA ILE A 88 10.23 9.11 1.02
C ILE A 88 10.33 10.64 1.16
N ARG A 89 9.23 11.31 1.56
CA ARG A 89 9.15 12.78 1.59
C ARG A 89 9.36 13.39 2.97
N HIS A 90 9.06 12.65 4.03
CA HIS A 90 9.10 13.16 5.40
C HIS A 90 10.17 12.44 6.20
N SER A 91 11.38 13.01 6.22
CA SER A 91 12.48 12.55 7.08
C SER A 91 12.11 12.60 8.58
N GLU A 92 11.12 13.42 8.95
CA GLU A 92 10.54 13.51 10.30
C GLU A 92 9.85 12.21 10.78
N ILE A 93 9.30 11.38 9.88
CA ILE A 93 8.68 10.10 10.25
C ILE A 93 9.74 9.05 10.61
N ARG A 94 10.94 9.13 10.00
CA ARG A 94 12.08 8.24 10.30
C ARG A 94 12.58 8.37 11.75
N ASN A 95 12.48 9.56 12.35
CA ASN A 95 13.03 9.81 13.69
C ASN A 95 12.03 9.46 14.81
N THR A 96 10.72 9.61 14.55
CA THR A 96 9.66 9.24 15.50
C THR A 96 9.61 7.74 15.76
N ALA A 97 9.83 6.90 14.75
CA ALA A 97 9.91 5.45 14.94
C ALA A 97 11.07 5.03 15.87
N LYS A 98 12.20 5.75 15.81
CA LYS A 98 13.34 5.53 16.71
C LYS A 98 13.08 6.05 18.13
N MET A 99 12.37 7.17 18.29
CA MET A 99 12.03 7.72 19.61
C MET A 99 10.99 6.90 20.38
N ILE A 100 10.03 6.25 19.71
CA ILE A 100 9.05 5.38 20.38
C ILE A 100 9.72 4.15 21.02
N HIS A 101 10.80 3.65 20.43
CA HIS A 101 11.56 2.53 21.00
C HIS A 101 12.49 2.93 22.16
N LEU A 102 12.83 4.22 22.28
CA LEU A 102 13.73 4.73 23.32
C LEU A 102 13.02 5.08 24.64
N HIS A 103 11.69 5.22 24.64
CA HIS A 103 10.92 5.63 25.81
C HIS A 103 10.30 4.48 26.62
N THR A 104 10.59 3.22 26.28
CA THR A 104 10.03 2.04 26.96
C THR A 104 11.06 1.31 27.85
N GLU A 105 12.29 1.81 27.97
CA GLU A 105 13.37 1.15 28.71
C GLU A 105 13.93 1.96 29.90
N HIS A 106 13.10 2.82 30.50
CA HIS A 106 13.46 3.48 31.75
C HIS A 106 12.21 3.89 32.53
N ASP A 107 11.63 2.96 33.27
CA ASP A 107 10.80 3.23 34.47
C ASP A 107 10.61 1.87 35.19
N ASP A 108 11.61 1.46 35.97
CA ASP A 108 11.47 0.52 37.09
C ASP A 108 12.66 0.79 38.03
N ASP A 109 12.42 1.65 39.03
CA ASP A 109 13.25 1.86 40.23
C ASP A 109 13.17 0.65 41.19
#